data_AF-A0A1G9WFC1-F1
#
_entry.id   AF-A0A1G9WFC1-F1
#
_cell.length_a   1.000
_cell.length_b   1.000
_cell.length_c   1.000
_cell.angle_alpha   90.00
_cell.angle_beta   90.00
_cell.angle_gamma   90.00
#
_symmetry.space_group_name_H-M   'P 1'
#
loop_
_entity.id
_entity.type
_entity.pdbx_description
1 polymer ?
#
loop_
_entity_poly.entity_id
_entity_poly.type
_entity_poly.pdbx_seq_one_letter_code
_entity_poly.pdbx_strand_id
1 'polypeptide(L)'
;MHHPGEQRLQSRTGVPGPWGSAQVGPDIPAVAAEFLRSQRLVVLGAADDEGAVWASPVAGPPGFVRAAGERTVLVDRRPVHQDPLATAFDDDRDIGVLAIEPATRRRMRVNGRARQSGDTLVLHTEQVYSNCPKYIQTRTVTGDDTASAAPAARAATQLDADQRAWIASADTFFIATHVPGLGADASHRGGNPGFVTVTGDRRLSWPDYVGNSMFMTLGNLELDPRAGLLFLDWERGATLQLTGRARTDWDQRRAASVPGAQRVVDFELDRVVELTGLALPRWAFGKYSRFNPV
;
A
#
# COMPACT_ATOMS: atom_id res chain seq x y z
N MET A 1 -9.31 -8.17 16.32
CA MET A 1 -9.99 -6.95 16.80
C MET A 1 -11.31 -6.76 16.06
N HIS A 2 -12.39 -6.35 16.74
CA HIS A 2 -13.64 -5.99 16.05
C HIS A 2 -13.48 -4.64 15.34
N HIS A 3 -13.61 -4.61 14.02
CA HIS A 3 -13.50 -3.39 13.23
C HIS A 3 -14.87 -2.95 12.70
N PRO A 4 -15.47 -1.85 13.20
CA PRO A 4 -16.85 -1.49 12.87
C PRO A 4 -17.05 -1.12 11.40
N GLY A 5 -16.04 -0.52 10.75
CA GLY A 5 -16.06 -0.24 9.31
C GLY A 5 -16.17 -1.51 8.46
N GLU A 6 -15.29 -2.49 8.68
CA GLU A 6 -15.37 -3.81 8.04
C GLU A 6 -16.73 -4.47 8.25
N GLN A 7 -17.26 -4.48 9.47
CA GLN A 7 -18.56 -5.07 9.78
C GLN A 7 -19.70 -4.39 9.02
N ARG A 8 -19.73 -3.06 8.97
CA ARG A 8 -20.73 -2.32 8.18
C ARG A 8 -20.69 -2.73 6.72
N LEU A 9 -19.48 -2.89 6.16
CA LEU A 9 -19.30 -3.28 4.76
C LEU A 9 -19.68 -4.75 4.51
N GLN A 10 -19.36 -5.66 5.44
CA GLN A 10 -19.77 -7.06 5.38
C GLN A 10 -21.29 -7.17 5.40
N SER A 11 -21.97 -6.49 6.32
CA SER A 11 -23.43 -6.43 6.39
C SER A 11 -24.04 -5.85 5.12
N ARG A 12 -23.48 -4.74 4.60
CA ARG A 12 -23.96 -4.09 3.36
C ARG A 12 -23.85 -5.00 2.13
N THR A 13 -22.87 -5.91 2.12
CA THR A 13 -22.57 -6.79 0.97
C THR A 13 -23.05 -8.22 1.17
N GLY A 14 -23.76 -8.52 2.26
CA GLY A 14 -24.30 -9.85 2.53
C GLY A 14 -23.26 -10.91 2.86
N VAL A 15 -22.06 -10.52 3.30
CA VAL A 15 -20.98 -11.45 3.69
C VAL A 15 -21.20 -11.89 5.16
N PRO A 16 -21.40 -13.20 5.45
CA PRO A 16 -21.82 -13.66 6.78
C PRO A 16 -20.66 -13.93 7.75
N GLY A 17 -20.73 -13.45 8.99
CA GLY A 17 -19.77 -13.75 10.08
C GLY A 17 -18.64 -12.71 10.23
N PRO A 18 -17.83 -12.78 11.31
CA PRO A 18 -16.72 -11.84 11.49
C PRO A 18 -15.57 -12.23 10.55
N TRP A 19 -15.41 -11.52 9.42
CA TRP A 19 -14.23 -11.62 8.55
C TRP A 19 -13.25 -10.47 8.82
N GLY A 20 -12.09 -10.50 8.15
CA GLY A 20 -11.15 -9.39 8.18
C GLY A 20 -10.26 -9.38 9.42
N SER A 21 -10.02 -8.20 9.97
CA SER A 21 -9.09 -7.99 11.10
C SER A 21 -9.48 -8.76 12.36
N ALA A 22 -10.72 -9.23 12.44
CA ALA A 22 -11.22 -10.02 13.56
C ALA A 22 -10.61 -11.43 13.62
N GLN A 23 -10.18 -12.00 12.49
CA GLN A 23 -9.65 -13.36 12.40
C GLN A 23 -8.13 -13.42 12.27
N VAL A 24 -7.47 -12.27 12.25
CA VAL A 24 -6.02 -12.19 12.09
C VAL A 24 -5.37 -12.02 13.45
N GLY A 25 -4.36 -12.85 13.72
CA GLY A 25 -3.56 -12.78 14.94
C GLY A 25 -2.24 -12.04 14.74
N PRO A 26 -1.54 -11.75 15.86
CA PRO A 26 -0.26 -11.04 15.84
C PRO A 26 0.94 -11.95 15.54
N ASP A 27 0.80 -13.26 15.74
CA ASP A 27 1.93 -14.18 15.67
C ASP A 27 2.47 -14.27 14.24
N ILE A 28 3.79 -14.38 14.10
CA ILE A 28 4.51 -14.50 12.83
C ILE A 28 4.80 -15.99 12.59
N PRO A 29 4.07 -16.68 11.70
CA PRO A 29 4.37 -18.07 11.37
C PRO A 29 5.74 -18.21 10.71
N ALA A 30 6.39 -19.37 10.81
CA ALA A 30 7.69 -19.62 10.17
C ALA A 30 7.70 -19.31 8.66
N VAL A 31 6.61 -19.64 7.96
CA VAL A 31 6.44 -19.31 6.53
C VAL A 31 6.38 -17.80 6.28
N ALA A 32 5.82 -17.03 7.21
CA ALA A 32 5.79 -15.58 7.14
C ALA A 32 7.18 -14.99 7.38
N ALA A 33 7.90 -15.48 8.38
CA ALA A 33 9.27 -15.07 8.67
C ALA A 33 10.19 -15.30 7.47
N GLU A 34 10.11 -16.47 6.81
CA GLU A 34 10.91 -16.76 5.62
C GLU A 34 10.52 -15.87 4.43
N PHE A 35 9.22 -15.65 4.21
CA PHE A 35 8.76 -14.75 3.17
C PHE A 35 9.27 -13.32 3.39
N LEU A 36 9.16 -12.77 4.61
CA LEU A 36 9.68 -11.46 4.95
C LEU A 36 11.19 -11.35 4.68
N ARG A 37 11.95 -12.38 5.08
CA ARG A 37 13.41 -12.43 4.89
C ARG A 37 13.83 -12.40 3.42
N SER A 38 13.02 -12.93 2.51
CA SER A 38 13.34 -12.95 1.08
C SER A 38 13.01 -11.63 0.35
N GLN A 39 12.31 -10.69 0.99
CA GLN A 39 11.85 -9.48 0.31
C GLN A 39 12.99 -8.52 -0.01
N ARG A 40 12.81 -7.75 -1.07
CA ARG A 40 13.68 -6.61 -1.46
C ARG A 40 12.96 -5.26 -1.43
N LEU A 41 11.65 -5.27 -1.19
CA LEU A 41 10.78 -4.11 -1.11
C LEU A 41 9.65 -4.42 -0.15
N VAL A 42 9.36 -3.47 0.74
CA VAL A 42 8.11 -3.40 1.49
C VAL A 42 7.50 -2.02 1.31
N VAL A 43 6.18 -1.93 1.44
CA VAL A 43 5.47 -0.65 1.46
C VAL A 43 4.95 -0.41 2.87
N LEU A 44 5.35 0.71 3.46
CA LEU A 44 4.85 1.19 4.75
C LEU A 44 3.62 2.08 4.51
N GLY A 45 2.64 1.99 5.39
CA GLY A 45 1.50 2.87 5.45
C GLY A 45 1.33 3.41 6.87
N ALA A 46 1.36 4.72 7.03
CA ALA A 46 1.21 5.38 8.32
C ALA A 46 0.67 6.80 8.15
N ALA A 47 0.21 7.39 9.24
CA ALA A 47 0.00 8.84 9.31
C ALA A 47 1.33 9.54 9.62
N ASP A 48 1.60 10.69 9.00
CA ASP A 48 2.67 11.60 9.40
C ASP A 48 2.30 12.35 10.69
N ASP A 49 3.19 13.24 11.13
CA ASP A 49 3.03 14.00 12.37
C ASP A 49 1.90 15.06 12.29
N GLU A 50 1.48 15.42 11.06
CA GLU A 50 0.32 16.28 10.79
C GLU A 50 -0.99 15.47 10.65
N GLY A 51 -0.90 14.13 10.71
CA GLY A 51 -2.02 13.22 10.55
C GLY A 51 -2.42 12.94 9.09
N ALA A 52 -1.64 13.37 8.09
CA ALA A 52 -1.85 12.97 6.71
C ALA A 52 -1.38 11.53 6.49
N VAL A 53 -2.16 10.72 5.80
CA VAL A 53 -1.83 9.30 5.59
C VAL A 53 -0.99 9.16 4.33
N TRP A 54 0.13 8.44 4.43
CA TRP A 54 1.07 8.21 3.34
C TRP A 54 1.39 6.73 3.15
N ALA A 55 1.73 6.37 1.92
CA ALA A 55 2.33 5.09 1.58
C ALA A 55 3.76 5.32 1.09
N SER A 56 4.75 4.64 1.66
CA SER A 56 6.17 4.84 1.34
C SER A 56 6.89 3.52 1.10
N PRO A 57 7.70 3.39 0.03
CA PRO A 57 8.50 2.20 -0.19
C PRO A 57 9.76 2.21 0.68
N VAL A 58 10.13 1.05 1.20
CA VAL A 58 11.45 0.82 1.78
C VAL A 58 12.04 -0.40 1.11
N ALA A 59 13.26 -0.25 0.59
CA ALA A 59 13.95 -1.31 -0.13
C ALA A 59 15.33 -1.59 0.47
N GLY A 60 15.79 -2.81 0.26
CA GLY A 60 17.08 -3.29 0.72
C GLY A 60 17.36 -4.70 0.23
N PRO A 61 18.58 -5.22 0.45
CA PRO A 61 18.92 -6.59 0.10
C PRO A 61 18.11 -7.59 0.93
N PRO A 62 17.90 -8.83 0.44
CA PRO A 62 17.24 -9.87 1.22
C PRO A 62 17.83 -9.98 2.64
N GLY A 63 16.94 -10.07 3.64
CA GLY A 63 17.28 -10.02 5.06
C GLY A 63 17.10 -8.65 5.72
N PHE A 64 16.91 -7.56 4.94
CA PHE A 64 16.66 -6.24 5.51
C PHE A 64 15.35 -6.16 6.29
N VAL A 65 14.37 -7.00 5.95
CA VAL A 65 13.15 -7.25 6.74
C VAL A 65 13.25 -8.65 7.31
N ARG A 66 13.12 -8.81 8.63
CA ARG A 66 13.18 -10.13 9.27
C ARG A 66 12.29 -10.19 10.51
N ALA A 67 11.81 -11.38 10.83
CA ALA A 67 11.22 -11.64 12.14
C ALA A 67 12.31 -11.73 13.22
N ALA A 68 12.05 -11.18 14.39
CA ALA A 68 12.89 -11.23 15.58
C ALA A 68 12.06 -11.76 16.77
N GLY A 69 11.73 -13.05 16.72
CA GLY A 69 10.79 -13.70 17.65
C GLY A 69 9.39 -13.82 17.05
N GLU A 70 8.41 -14.11 17.91
CA GLU A 70 7.05 -14.46 17.46
C GLU A 70 6.21 -13.26 17.04
N ARG A 71 6.53 -12.04 17.50
CA ARG A 71 5.69 -10.84 17.32
C ARG A 71 6.45 -9.56 17.01
N THR A 72 7.68 -9.70 16.52
CA THR A 72 8.52 -8.53 16.19
C THR A 72 9.09 -8.71 14.80
N VAL A 73 8.99 -7.66 13.99
CA VAL A 73 9.66 -7.54 12.69
C VAL A 73 10.65 -6.38 12.77
N LEU A 74 11.86 -6.61 12.27
CA LEU A 74 12.89 -5.60 12.14
C LEU A 74 13.03 -5.22 10.67
N VAL A 75 13.06 -3.92 10.38
CA VAL A 75 13.38 -3.37 9.05
C VAL A 75 14.64 -2.53 9.21
N ASP A 76 15.80 -3.01 8.74
CA ASP A 76 17.10 -2.32 8.86
C ASP A 76 17.29 -1.17 7.85
N ARG A 77 16.19 -0.53 7.50
CA ARG A 77 16.11 0.59 6.57
C ARG A 77 14.97 1.50 7.03
N ARG A 78 15.16 2.80 6.84
CA ARG A 78 14.17 3.84 7.05
C ARG A 78 13.82 4.51 5.73
N PRO A 79 12.64 5.14 5.62
CA PRO A 79 12.38 6.08 4.54
C PRO A 79 13.49 7.14 4.47
N VAL A 80 13.83 7.58 3.26
CA VAL A 80 14.83 8.65 3.06
C VAL A 80 14.35 9.94 3.70
N HIS A 81 15.25 10.87 4.04
CA HIS A 81 14.88 12.11 4.74
C HIS A 81 13.82 12.95 3.99
N GLN A 82 13.80 12.86 2.66
CA GLN A 82 12.85 13.56 1.80
C GLN A 82 11.46 12.90 1.75
N ASP A 83 11.31 11.68 2.26
CA ASP A 83 10.06 10.94 2.27
C ASP A 83 9.09 11.51 3.34
N PRO A 84 7.77 11.59 3.07
CA PRO A 84 6.80 12.08 4.04
C PRO A 84 6.77 11.30 5.38
N LEU A 85 7.22 10.03 5.39
CA LEU A 85 7.30 9.20 6.58
C LEU A 85 8.70 9.20 7.25
N ALA A 86 9.60 10.12 6.91
CA ALA A 86 11.00 10.12 7.34
C ALA A 86 11.24 10.29 8.85
N THR A 87 10.50 11.19 9.49
CA THR A 87 10.55 11.50 10.94
C THR A 87 9.50 10.73 11.71
N ALA A 88 8.64 10.06 10.96
CA ALA A 88 7.36 9.72 11.45
C ALA A 88 7.54 8.71 12.62
N PHE A 89 8.43 7.73 12.49
CA PHE A 89 8.62 6.67 13.49
C PHE A 89 9.59 7.06 14.61
N ASP A 90 9.94 8.33 14.76
CA ASP A 90 10.75 8.79 15.89
C ASP A 90 10.05 8.50 17.24
N ASP A 91 8.71 8.51 17.21
CA ASP A 91 7.83 7.99 18.25
C ASP A 91 7.06 6.74 17.82
N ASP A 92 6.49 6.04 18.81
CA ASP A 92 5.71 4.82 18.55
C ASP A 92 4.40 5.14 17.85
N ARG A 93 4.16 4.49 16.71
CA ARG A 93 2.99 4.78 15.89
C ARG A 93 2.43 3.56 15.17
N ASP A 94 1.14 3.63 14.89
CA ASP A 94 0.45 2.67 14.03
C ASP A 94 1.10 2.61 12.64
N ILE A 95 1.28 1.39 12.15
CA ILE A 95 1.88 1.10 10.85
C ILE A 95 1.20 -0.09 10.20
N GLY A 96 0.96 0.03 8.90
CA GLY A 96 0.66 -1.09 8.03
C GLY A 96 1.87 -1.38 7.15
N VAL A 97 2.24 -2.65 7.00
CA VAL A 97 3.35 -3.05 6.12
C VAL A 97 2.85 -4.06 5.11
N LEU A 98 3.07 -3.79 3.84
CA LEU A 98 2.85 -4.74 2.76
C LEU A 98 4.20 -5.25 2.25
N ALA A 99 4.45 -6.53 2.47
CA ALA A 99 5.47 -7.29 1.76
C ALA A 99 4.87 -7.89 0.48
N ILE A 100 5.51 -7.69 -0.67
CA ILE A 100 5.00 -8.16 -1.96
C ILE A 100 6.12 -8.69 -2.85
N GLU A 101 5.90 -9.87 -3.42
CA GLU A 101 6.78 -10.51 -4.39
C GLU A 101 6.03 -10.67 -5.72
N PRO A 102 6.16 -9.70 -6.65
CA PRO A 102 5.45 -9.73 -7.92
C PRO A 102 5.75 -10.99 -8.76
N ALA A 103 6.99 -11.48 -8.74
CA ALA A 103 7.45 -12.63 -9.54
C ALA A 103 6.60 -13.89 -9.31
N THR A 104 6.21 -14.16 -8.06
CA THR A 104 5.39 -15.32 -7.67
C THR A 104 3.95 -14.94 -7.31
N ARG A 105 3.60 -13.66 -7.39
CA ARG A 105 2.31 -13.08 -6.96
C ARG A 105 1.99 -13.35 -5.48
N ARG A 106 3.00 -13.38 -4.63
CA ARG A 106 2.80 -13.49 -3.19
C ARG A 106 2.77 -12.12 -2.55
N ARG A 107 1.94 -11.97 -1.53
CA ARG A 107 1.92 -10.79 -0.68
C ARG A 107 1.49 -11.14 0.73
N MET A 108 1.99 -10.36 1.67
CA MET A 108 1.70 -10.46 3.08
C MET A 108 1.51 -9.07 3.64
N ARG A 109 0.59 -8.95 4.59
CA ARG A 109 0.42 -7.75 5.38
C ARG A 109 0.82 -8.02 6.81
N VAL A 110 1.53 -7.05 7.37
CA VAL A 110 2.06 -7.04 8.72
C VAL A 110 1.71 -5.67 9.31
N ASN A 111 0.65 -5.61 10.11
CA ASN A 111 0.21 -4.36 10.72
C ASN A 111 0.47 -4.41 12.23
N GLY A 112 0.64 -3.24 12.83
CA GLY A 112 0.80 -3.08 14.26
C GLY A 112 1.38 -1.73 14.62
N ARG A 113 2.37 -1.74 15.51
CA ARG A 113 3.01 -0.54 16.06
C ARG A 113 4.49 -0.54 15.73
N ALA A 114 5.06 0.58 15.36
CA ALA A 114 6.48 0.67 15.12
C ALA A 114 7.10 1.96 15.66
N ARG A 115 8.37 1.81 16.05
CA ARG A 115 9.26 2.89 16.46
C ARG A 115 10.65 2.66 15.87
N GLN A 116 11.31 3.74 15.50
CA GLN A 116 12.68 3.75 15.05
C GLN A 116 13.64 3.52 16.23
N SER A 117 14.60 2.62 16.07
CA SER A 117 15.69 2.36 17.02
C SER A 117 17.02 2.36 16.25
N GLY A 118 17.73 3.49 16.28
CA GLY A 118 18.88 3.71 15.39
C GLY A 118 18.44 3.70 13.93
N ASP A 119 19.07 2.86 13.10
CA ASP A 119 18.69 2.68 11.68
C ASP A 119 17.67 1.56 11.44
N THR A 120 17.23 0.88 12.50
CA THR A 120 16.25 -0.20 12.42
C THR A 120 14.88 0.28 12.87
N LEU A 121 13.88 0.12 12.00
CA LEU A 121 12.48 0.25 12.39
C LEU A 121 12.05 -1.05 13.07
N VAL A 122 11.63 -0.95 14.33
CA VAL A 122 11.17 -2.08 15.14
C VAL A 122 9.65 -2.08 15.13
N LEU A 123 9.06 -3.12 14.54
CA LEU A 123 7.62 -3.29 14.43
C LEU A 123 7.15 -4.41 15.36
N HIS A 124 6.22 -4.10 16.24
CA HIS A 124 5.46 -5.05 17.05
C HIS A 124 4.16 -5.40 16.33
N THR A 125 3.97 -6.68 16.02
CA THR A 125 2.87 -7.14 15.17
C THR A 125 1.57 -7.26 15.95
N GLU A 126 0.50 -6.76 15.36
CA GLU A 126 -0.88 -6.96 15.82
C GLU A 126 -1.65 -7.84 14.83
N GLN A 127 -1.27 -7.80 13.55
CA GLN A 127 -1.91 -8.54 12.48
C GLN A 127 -0.87 -9.04 11.46
N VAL A 128 -0.79 -10.36 11.26
CA VAL A 128 0.09 -10.98 10.25
C VAL A 128 -0.71 -11.95 9.40
N TYR A 129 -0.78 -11.70 8.10
CA TYR A 129 -1.59 -12.53 7.20
C TYR A 129 -1.18 -12.41 5.74
N SER A 130 -1.41 -13.49 4.99
CA SER A 130 -1.20 -13.52 3.55
C SER A 130 -2.50 -13.18 2.81
N ASN A 131 -2.42 -12.40 1.75
CA ASN A 131 -3.57 -12.14 0.87
C ASN A 131 -3.43 -12.91 -0.45
N CYS A 132 -4.59 -13.15 -1.07
CA CYS A 132 -4.72 -13.80 -2.36
C CYS A 132 -3.91 -13.10 -3.48
N PRO A 133 -3.41 -13.85 -4.49
CA PRO A 133 -2.54 -13.37 -5.57
C PRO A 133 -3.23 -12.54 -6.66
N LYS A 134 -4.55 -12.33 -6.57
CA LYS A 134 -5.35 -11.64 -7.60
C LYS A 134 -4.79 -10.24 -7.87
N TYR A 135 -4.83 -9.86 -9.14
CA TYR A 135 -4.45 -8.54 -9.67
C TYR A 135 -2.97 -8.17 -9.53
N ILE A 136 -2.10 -9.04 -9.00
CA ILE A 136 -0.65 -8.79 -8.99
C ILE A 136 -0.09 -9.11 -10.38
N GLN A 137 0.50 -8.12 -11.04
CA GLN A 137 1.22 -8.34 -12.29
C GLN A 137 2.61 -8.87 -11.97
N THR A 138 3.12 -9.83 -12.76
CA THR A 138 4.46 -10.35 -12.49
C THR A 138 5.52 -9.39 -12.94
N ARG A 139 6.54 -9.26 -12.11
CA ARG A 139 7.75 -8.53 -12.40
C ARG A 139 8.94 -9.27 -11.81
N THR A 140 10.09 -9.21 -12.48
CA THR A 140 11.34 -9.80 -11.99
C THR A 140 12.37 -8.70 -11.76
N VAL A 141 13.12 -8.81 -10.66
CA VAL A 141 14.23 -7.89 -10.38
C VAL A 141 15.30 -8.08 -11.47
N THR A 142 15.79 -6.99 -12.03
CA THR A 142 16.76 -6.99 -13.14
C THR A 142 18.04 -6.23 -12.85
N GLY A 143 18.07 -5.41 -11.80
CA GLY A 143 19.24 -4.64 -11.41
C GLY A 143 19.31 -4.43 -9.91
N ASP A 144 20.49 -4.03 -9.46
CA ASP A 144 20.77 -3.76 -8.06
C ASP A 144 20.19 -2.43 -7.59
N ASP A 145 20.01 -2.33 -6.28
CA ASP A 145 19.35 -1.23 -5.57
C ASP A 145 20.28 -0.01 -5.44
N THR A 146 21.06 0.29 -6.48
CA THR A 146 22.03 1.39 -6.47
C THR A 146 21.29 2.71 -6.73
N ALA A 147 21.49 3.68 -5.83
CA ALA A 147 21.01 5.03 -6.06
C ALA A 147 21.69 5.60 -7.30
N SER A 148 20.91 6.06 -8.27
CA SER A 148 21.42 6.68 -9.50
C SER A 148 21.85 8.14 -9.27
N ALA A 149 21.37 8.77 -8.20
CA ALA A 149 21.65 10.15 -7.81
C ALA A 149 21.30 10.34 -6.31
N ALA A 150 21.60 11.52 -5.77
CA ALA A 150 21.09 11.89 -4.44
C ALA A 150 19.55 12.00 -4.48
N PRO A 151 18.84 11.50 -3.44
CA PRO A 151 17.39 11.63 -3.37
C PRO A 151 16.93 13.08 -3.43
N ALA A 152 15.91 13.35 -4.26
CA ALA A 152 15.30 14.67 -4.39
C ALA A 152 13.78 14.56 -4.33
N ALA A 153 13.13 15.52 -3.67
CA ALA A 153 11.68 15.63 -3.57
C ALA A 153 11.15 16.86 -4.30
N ARG A 154 10.00 16.68 -4.95
CA ARG A 154 9.18 17.76 -5.46
C ARG A 154 7.76 17.60 -4.92
N ALA A 155 7.29 18.59 -4.16
CA ALA A 155 5.96 18.61 -3.58
C ALA A 155 5.04 19.59 -4.31
N ALA A 156 3.77 19.24 -4.44
CA ALA A 156 2.72 20.10 -5.00
C ALA A 156 1.34 19.75 -4.41
N THR A 157 0.33 20.58 -4.67
CA THR A 157 -1.08 20.35 -4.29
C THR A 157 -1.95 19.93 -5.48
N GLN A 158 -1.37 19.83 -6.67
CA GLN A 158 -2.01 19.47 -7.94
C GLN A 158 -1.07 18.58 -8.74
N LEU A 159 -1.63 17.64 -9.49
CA LEU A 159 -0.88 16.81 -10.42
C LEU A 159 -0.56 17.60 -11.69
N ASP A 160 0.70 17.56 -12.13
CA ASP A 160 1.07 18.03 -13.47
C ASP A 160 0.75 17.00 -14.57
N ALA A 161 1.03 17.34 -15.83
CA ALA A 161 0.70 16.48 -16.97
C ALA A 161 1.44 15.14 -16.93
N ASP A 162 2.71 15.13 -16.53
CA ASP A 162 3.55 13.93 -16.52
C ASP A 162 3.13 13.00 -15.39
N GLN A 163 2.80 13.54 -14.22
CA GLN A 163 2.26 12.79 -13.09
C GLN A 163 0.90 12.16 -13.41
N ARG A 164 0.01 12.87 -14.12
CA ARG A 164 -1.26 12.29 -14.59
C ARG A 164 -1.04 11.17 -15.59
N ALA A 165 -0.10 11.34 -16.53
CA ALA A 165 0.26 10.30 -17.50
C ALA A 165 0.84 9.05 -16.82
N TRP A 166 1.70 9.25 -15.81
CA TRP A 166 2.24 8.16 -15.00
C TRP A 166 1.12 7.37 -14.32
N ILE A 167 0.22 8.05 -13.59
CA ILE A 167 -0.93 7.39 -12.92
C ILE A 167 -1.79 6.62 -13.93
N ALA A 168 -2.10 7.22 -15.09
CA ALA A 168 -2.92 6.59 -16.12
C ALA A 168 -2.24 5.35 -16.73
N SER A 169 -0.91 5.35 -16.85
CA SER A 169 -0.14 4.20 -17.36
C SER A 169 0.09 3.10 -16.33
N ALA A 170 -0.14 3.37 -15.04
CA ALA A 170 0.16 2.43 -13.98
C ALA A 170 -0.80 1.22 -14.04
N ASP A 171 -0.24 0.01 -13.89
CA ASP A 171 -1.01 -1.23 -13.71
C ASP A 171 -1.10 -1.69 -12.25
N THR A 172 -0.43 -0.96 -11.36
CA THR A 172 -0.27 -1.25 -9.94
C THR A 172 -0.06 0.04 -9.17
N PHE A 173 -0.76 0.19 -8.04
CA PHE A 173 -0.45 1.18 -7.01
C PHE A 173 -0.66 0.58 -5.62
N PHE A 174 -0.16 1.27 -4.60
CA PHE A 174 -0.36 0.90 -3.20
C PHE A 174 -1.17 1.95 -2.48
N ILE A 175 -1.97 1.51 -1.51
CA ILE A 175 -2.82 2.37 -0.70
C ILE A 175 -2.54 2.12 0.78
N ALA A 176 -2.31 3.20 1.51
CA ALA A 176 -2.29 3.25 2.96
C ALA A 176 -3.59 3.85 3.48
N THR A 177 -4.10 3.28 4.57
CA THR A 177 -5.27 3.77 5.30
C THR A 177 -5.00 3.67 6.78
N HIS A 178 -5.62 4.53 7.58
CA HIS A 178 -5.44 4.57 9.03
C HIS A 178 -6.76 4.92 9.69
N VAL A 179 -7.04 4.32 10.84
CA VAL A 179 -8.11 4.76 11.73
C VAL A 179 -7.53 4.86 13.15
N PRO A 180 -7.58 6.04 13.79
CA PRO A 180 -7.11 6.20 15.16
C PRO A 180 -7.72 5.16 16.11
N GLY A 181 -6.86 4.42 16.81
CA GLY A 181 -7.27 3.35 17.74
C GLY A 181 -7.60 2.01 17.11
N LEU A 182 -7.63 1.89 15.77
CA LEU A 182 -7.77 0.61 15.05
C LEU A 182 -6.55 0.25 14.19
N GLY A 183 -5.58 1.17 14.07
CA GLY A 183 -4.30 0.93 13.40
C GLY A 183 -4.24 1.43 11.96
N ALA A 184 -3.13 1.10 11.29
CA ALA A 184 -2.89 1.39 9.88
C ALA A 184 -2.83 0.10 9.04
N ASP A 185 -3.13 0.22 7.74
CA ASP A 185 -3.05 -0.87 6.77
C ASP A 185 -2.41 -0.37 5.48
N ALA A 186 -1.54 -1.19 4.88
CA ALA A 186 -0.99 -0.98 3.54
C ALA A 186 -1.43 -2.11 2.61
N SER A 187 -1.88 -1.75 1.41
CA SER A 187 -2.46 -2.69 0.45
C SER A 187 -2.00 -2.42 -0.98
N HIS A 188 -1.97 -3.48 -1.79
CA HIS A 188 -1.79 -3.40 -3.24
C HIS A 188 -3.14 -3.34 -3.97
N ARG A 189 -3.21 -2.51 -5.02
CA ARG A 189 -4.27 -2.46 -6.03
C ARG A 189 -3.65 -2.62 -7.42
N GLY A 190 -4.26 -3.43 -8.28
CA GLY A 190 -3.75 -3.68 -9.62
C GLY A 190 -4.88 -3.89 -10.63
N GLY A 191 -4.56 -3.61 -11.89
CA GLY A 191 -5.45 -3.72 -13.04
C GLY A 191 -4.66 -3.56 -14.34
N ASN A 192 -5.33 -3.50 -15.49
CA ASN A 192 -4.67 -3.09 -16.73
C ASN A 192 -4.42 -1.58 -16.71
N PRO A 193 -3.37 -1.05 -17.38
CA PRO A 193 -3.18 0.40 -17.53
C PRO A 193 -4.48 1.10 -17.92
N GLY A 194 -4.75 2.25 -17.31
CA GLY A 194 -6.02 2.98 -17.42
C GLY A 194 -7.07 2.59 -16.38
N PHE A 195 -6.83 1.59 -15.52
CA PHE A 195 -7.77 1.25 -14.43
C PHE A 195 -7.88 2.34 -13.36
N VAL A 196 -6.84 3.19 -13.22
CA VAL A 196 -6.91 4.42 -12.45
C VAL A 196 -7.15 5.56 -13.43
N THR A 197 -8.29 6.22 -13.26
CA THR A 197 -8.66 7.40 -14.04
C THR A 197 -8.29 8.65 -13.27
N VAL A 198 -7.81 9.68 -13.96
CA VAL A 198 -7.56 11.00 -13.39
C VAL A 198 -8.50 12.00 -14.05
N THR A 199 -9.29 12.72 -13.26
CA THR A 199 -10.20 13.77 -13.73
C THR A 199 -9.73 15.12 -13.18
N GLY A 200 -9.40 16.05 -14.06
CA GLY A 200 -8.77 17.30 -13.67
C GLY A 200 -7.36 17.07 -13.13
N ASP A 201 -6.96 17.85 -12.12
CA ASP A 201 -5.61 17.87 -11.54
C ASP A 201 -5.54 17.33 -10.10
N ARG A 202 -6.69 16.99 -9.51
CA ARG A 202 -6.79 16.58 -8.09
C ARG A 202 -7.71 15.40 -7.83
N ARG A 203 -8.34 14.80 -8.84
CA ARG A 203 -9.29 13.69 -8.62
C ARG A 203 -8.86 12.43 -9.33
N LEU A 204 -8.84 11.34 -8.60
CA LEU A 204 -8.58 10.00 -9.10
C LEU A 204 -9.79 9.12 -8.82
N SER A 205 -10.04 8.14 -9.68
CA SER A 205 -11.02 7.10 -9.42
C SER A 205 -10.49 5.75 -9.90
N TRP A 206 -10.72 4.69 -9.13
CA TRP A 206 -10.37 3.33 -9.51
C TRP A 206 -11.46 2.33 -9.08
N PRO A 207 -11.59 1.19 -9.78
CA PRO A 207 -12.51 0.14 -9.38
C PRO A 207 -11.97 -0.70 -8.21
N ASP A 208 -12.85 -1.08 -7.30
CA ASP A 208 -12.58 -2.16 -6.36
C ASP A 208 -13.16 -3.46 -6.93
N TYR A 209 -12.25 -4.39 -7.25
CA TYR A 209 -12.57 -5.69 -7.81
C TYR A 209 -12.83 -6.74 -6.73
N VAL A 210 -13.33 -7.91 -7.14
CA VAL A 210 -13.64 -9.03 -6.24
C VAL A 210 -12.40 -9.52 -5.47
N GLY A 211 -12.32 -9.14 -4.20
CA GLY A 211 -11.25 -9.48 -3.27
C GLY A 211 -11.53 -10.73 -2.40
N ASN A 212 -11.10 -10.64 -1.14
CA ASN A 212 -11.24 -11.67 -0.11
C ASN A 212 -12.33 -11.34 0.93
N SER A 213 -13.17 -10.33 0.64
CA SER A 213 -14.27 -9.87 1.50
C SER A 213 -13.90 -9.46 2.93
N MET A 214 -12.61 -9.26 3.23
CA MET A 214 -12.15 -8.77 4.53
C MET A 214 -12.44 -7.28 4.73
N PHE A 215 -12.52 -6.52 3.63
CA PHE A 215 -12.81 -5.09 3.60
C PHE A 215 -11.88 -4.19 4.41
N MET A 216 -10.70 -4.63 4.88
CA MET A 216 -9.83 -3.81 5.75
C MET A 216 -9.58 -2.39 5.25
N THR A 217 -9.09 -2.23 4.01
CA THR A 217 -8.89 -0.89 3.43
C THR A 217 -10.20 -0.09 3.34
N LEU A 218 -11.29 -0.68 2.83
CA LEU A 218 -12.54 0.08 2.63
C LEU A 218 -13.30 0.33 3.94
N GLY A 219 -13.13 -0.55 4.92
CA GLY A 219 -13.64 -0.41 6.28
C GLY A 219 -12.93 0.70 7.01
N ASN A 220 -11.62 0.86 6.81
CA ASN A 220 -10.90 2.05 7.26
C ASN A 220 -11.49 3.31 6.62
N LEU A 221 -11.66 3.32 5.28
CA LEU A 221 -12.22 4.47 4.55
C LEU A 221 -13.65 4.85 4.96
N GLU A 222 -14.43 3.88 5.46
CA GLU A 222 -15.78 4.10 5.99
C GLU A 222 -15.77 4.81 7.36
N LEU A 223 -14.66 4.76 8.10
CA LEU A 223 -14.50 5.44 9.39
C LEU A 223 -13.68 6.72 9.27
N ASP A 224 -12.63 6.68 8.45
CA ASP A 224 -11.71 7.78 8.23
C ASP A 224 -11.35 7.84 6.73
N PRO A 225 -11.75 8.90 6.01
CA PRO A 225 -11.52 8.98 4.58
C PRO A 225 -10.05 9.23 4.21
N ARG A 226 -9.16 9.54 5.16
CA ARG A 226 -7.76 9.85 4.85
C ARG A 226 -7.06 8.62 4.26
N ALA A 227 -6.34 8.83 3.16
CA ALA A 227 -5.61 7.78 2.47
C ALA A 227 -4.31 8.30 1.86
N GLY A 228 -3.30 7.42 1.83
CA GLY A 228 -2.06 7.62 1.09
C GLY A 228 -2.01 6.70 -0.12
N LEU A 229 -1.61 7.19 -1.28
CA LEU A 229 -1.39 6.38 -2.48
C LEU A 229 0.10 6.41 -2.86
N LEU A 230 0.61 5.31 -3.36
CA LEU A 230 1.98 5.20 -3.86
C LEU A 230 1.96 4.55 -5.26
N PHE A 231 2.49 5.29 -6.23
CA PHE A 231 2.82 4.78 -7.56
C PHE A 231 4.34 4.65 -7.66
N LEU A 232 4.80 3.51 -8.18
CA LEU A 232 6.21 3.23 -8.40
C LEU A 232 6.55 3.29 -9.89
N ASP A 233 7.66 3.94 -10.22
CA ASP A 233 8.33 3.74 -11.51
C ASP A 233 9.23 2.53 -11.31
N TRP A 234 8.73 1.37 -11.75
CA TRP A 234 9.39 0.08 -11.58
C TRP A 234 10.72 -0.01 -12.33
N GLU A 235 10.94 0.82 -13.35
CA GLU A 235 12.12 0.78 -14.23
C GLU A 235 13.16 1.82 -13.83
N ARG A 236 12.72 3.01 -13.40
CA ARG A 236 13.62 4.13 -13.04
C ARG A 236 13.74 4.37 -11.55
N GLY A 237 12.92 3.73 -10.70
CA GLY A 237 12.98 3.84 -9.25
C GLY A 237 12.62 5.21 -8.69
N ALA A 238 11.69 5.91 -9.35
CA ALA A 238 11.04 7.08 -8.80
C ALA A 238 9.72 6.67 -8.11
N THR A 239 9.23 7.53 -7.21
CA THR A 239 7.93 7.36 -6.55
C THR A 239 7.06 8.58 -6.77
N LEU A 240 5.76 8.34 -6.85
CA LEU A 240 4.74 9.38 -6.76
C LEU A 240 3.84 9.03 -5.58
N GLN A 241 3.98 9.78 -4.50
CA GLN A 241 3.25 9.60 -3.25
C GLN A 241 2.16 10.66 -3.16
N LEU A 242 0.93 10.23 -2.92
CA LEU A 242 -0.23 11.12 -2.79
C LEU A 242 -0.80 10.97 -1.39
N THR A 243 -1.25 12.06 -0.79
CA THR A 243 -2.12 12.05 0.38
C THR A 243 -3.40 12.82 0.09
N GLY A 244 -4.50 12.37 0.67
CA GLY A 244 -5.81 12.95 0.41
C GLY A 244 -6.93 12.14 1.02
N ARG A 245 -8.12 12.21 0.40
CA ARG A 245 -9.35 11.62 0.93
C ARG A 245 -9.95 10.65 -0.07
N ALA A 246 -10.08 9.38 0.30
CA ALA A 246 -10.76 8.37 -0.47
C ALA A 246 -12.18 8.08 0.06
N ARG A 247 -13.14 7.85 -0.84
CA ARG A 247 -14.51 7.45 -0.52
C ARG A 247 -14.97 6.37 -1.46
N THR A 248 -15.68 5.38 -0.90
CA THR A 248 -16.30 4.33 -1.70
C THR A 248 -17.64 4.82 -2.24
N ASP A 249 -17.78 4.81 -3.56
CA ASP A 249 -19.06 4.99 -4.24
C ASP A 249 -19.81 3.65 -4.28
N TRP A 250 -21.03 3.66 -3.77
CA TRP A 250 -21.90 2.49 -3.65
C TRP A 250 -23.01 2.45 -4.72
N ASP A 251 -23.05 3.39 -5.66
CA ASP A 251 -23.97 3.37 -6.79
C ASP A 251 -23.59 2.22 -7.74
N GLN A 252 -24.49 1.24 -7.83
CA GLN A 252 -24.34 0.08 -8.70
C GLN A 252 -24.29 0.46 -10.18
N ARG A 253 -24.91 1.57 -10.59
CA ARG A 253 -24.84 2.04 -11.98
C ARG A 253 -23.43 2.47 -12.35
N ARG A 254 -22.72 3.12 -11.40
CA ARG A 254 -21.33 3.52 -11.61
C ARG A 254 -20.41 2.31 -11.65
N ALA A 255 -20.59 1.36 -10.73
CA ALA A 255 -19.85 0.10 -10.78
C ALA A 255 -20.06 -0.64 -12.11
N ALA A 256 -21.32 -0.73 -12.58
CA ALA A 256 -21.66 -1.41 -13.84
C ALA A 256 -21.02 -0.77 -15.09
N SER A 257 -20.64 0.50 -15.04
CA SER A 257 -19.92 1.16 -16.14
C SER A 257 -18.42 0.83 -16.21
N VAL A 258 -17.86 0.16 -15.19
CA VAL A 258 -16.43 -0.18 -15.13
C VAL A 258 -16.26 -1.70 -15.11
N PRO A 259 -15.59 -2.32 -16.11
CA PRO A 259 -15.44 -3.77 -16.19
C PRO A 259 -14.91 -4.40 -14.91
N GLY A 260 -15.64 -5.40 -14.39
CA GLY A 260 -15.29 -6.16 -13.20
C GLY A 260 -15.40 -5.41 -11.86
N ALA A 261 -15.77 -4.13 -11.85
CA ALA A 261 -15.90 -3.35 -10.63
C ALA A 261 -17.09 -3.84 -9.78
N GLN A 262 -16.86 -4.03 -8.49
CA GLN A 262 -17.93 -4.22 -7.50
C GLN A 262 -18.43 -2.88 -6.96
N ARG A 263 -17.57 -1.86 -7.03
CA ARG A 263 -17.75 -0.48 -6.58
C ARG A 263 -16.61 0.36 -7.16
N VAL A 264 -16.75 1.67 -7.10
CA VAL A 264 -15.70 2.62 -7.48
C VAL A 264 -15.23 3.35 -6.23
N VAL A 265 -13.93 3.62 -6.13
CA VAL A 265 -13.38 4.47 -5.07
C VAL A 265 -12.90 5.75 -5.71
N ASP A 266 -13.35 6.87 -5.17
CA ASP A 266 -12.87 8.21 -5.53
C ASP A 266 -11.84 8.68 -4.54
N PHE A 267 -10.86 9.42 -5.03
CA PHE A 267 -9.83 10.05 -4.22
C PHE A 267 -9.67 11.51 -4.63
N GLU A 268 -9.73 12.39 -3.65
CA GLU A 268 -9.44 13.81 -3.79
C GLU A 268 -8.07 14.09 -3.17
N LEU A 269 -7.16 14.60 -3.99
CA LEU A 269 -5.78 14.92 -3.65
C LEU A 269 -5.69 16.15 -2.75
N ASP A 270 -4.92 16.03 -1.67
CA ASP A 270 -4.49 17.16 -0.85
C ASP A 270 -3.05 17.56 -1.18
N ARG A 271 -2.10 16.60 -1.19
CA ARG A 271 -0.69 16.82 -1.55
C ARG A 271 -0.11 15.66 -2.35
N VAL A 272 0.80 15.96 -3.25
CA VAL A 272 1.65 15.01 -3.98
C VAL A 272 3.11 15.28 -3.67
N VAL A 273 3.89 14.22 -3.47
CA VAL A 273 5.35 14.24 -3.36
C VAL A 273 5.92 13.25 -4.37
N GLU A 274 6.73 13.76 -5.29
CA GLU A 274 7.50 12.95 -6.22
C GLU A 274 8.93 12.83 -5.71
N LEU A 275 9.41 11.60 -5.51
CA LEU A 275 10.80 11.33 -5.14
C LEU A 275 11.55 10.68 -6.29
N THR A 276 12.75 11.18 -6.55
CA THR A 276 13.69 10.63 -7.53
C THR A 276 15.03 10.31 -6.87
N GLY A 277 15.92 9.58 -7.56
CA GLY A 277 17.22 9.20 -7.03
C GLY A 277 17.18 8.12 -5.94
N LEU A 278 16.07 7.40 -5.79
CA LEU A 278 15.95 6.36 -4.77
C LEU A 278 16.70 5.07 -5.15
N ALA A 279 17.27 4.45 -4.13
CA ALA A 279 17.87 3.12 -4.14
C ALA A 279 16.79 2.01 -4.13
N LEU A 280 15.85 2.06 -5.06
CA LEU A 280 14.86 0.99 -5.26
C LEU A 280 15.41 -0.08 -6.23
N PRO A 281 15.07 -1.37 -6.08
CA PRO A 281 15.33 -2.35 -7.12
C PRO A 281 14.74 -1.91 -8.46
N ARG A 282 15.25 -2.44 -9.57
CA ARG A 282 14.64 -2.26 -10.89
C ARG A 282 13.96 -3.53 -11.33
N TRP A 283 12.78 -3.41 -11.89
CA TRP A 283 11.93 -4.54 -12.22
C TRP A 283 11.50 -4.52 -13.67
N ALA A 284 11.75 -5.62 -14.38
CA ALA A 284 11.18 -5.84 -15.70
C ALA A 284 9.77 -6.40 -15.58
N PHE A 285 8.85 -5.85 -16.37
CA PHE A 285 7.50 -6.38 -16.50
C PHE A 285 7.51 -7.78 -17.12
N GLY A 286 6.67 -8.67 -16.58
CA GLY A 286 6.45 -10.01 -17.12
C GLY A 286 5.10 -10.12 -17.81
N LYS A 287 4.02 -10.27 -17.04
CA LYS A 287 2.66 -10.49 -17.55
C LYS A 287 1.61 -9.95 -16.59
N TYR A 288 0.52 -9.47 -17.17
CA TYR A 288 -0.68 -9.12 -16.42
C TYR A 288 -1.26 -10.33 -15.68
N SER A 289 -2.00 -10.06 -14.62
CA SER A 289 -2.75 -11.03 -13.86
C SER A 289 -3.90 -11.52 -14.71
N ARG A 290 -4.10 -12.83 -14.77
CA ARG A 290 -5.29 -13.44 -15.40
C ARG A 290 -6.61 -13.01 -14.76
N PHE A 291 -6.55 -12.36 -13.60
CA PHE A 291 -7.72 -11.87 -12.88
C PHE A 291 -8.06 -10.41 -13.24
N ASN A 292 -7.19 -9.69 -13.94
CA ASN A 292 -7.53 -8.36 -14.44
C ASN A 292 -8.80 -8.48 -15.29
N PRO A 293 -9.81 -7.61 -15.07
CA PRO A 293 -11.00 -7.62 -15.90
C PRO A 293 -10.65 -7.36 -17.37
N VAL A 294 -11.41 -8.01 -18.24
CA VAL A 294 -11.35 -7.83 -19.70
C VAL A 294 -12.38 -6.81 -20.11
#